data_AF-A0AAD9FGK2-F1
#
_entry.id   AF-A0AAD9FGK2-F1
#
_cell.length_a   1.000
_cell.length_b   1.000
_cell.length_c   1.000
_cell.angle_alpha   90.00
_cell.angle_beta   90.00
_cell.angle_gamma   90.00
#
_symmetry.space_group_name_H-M   'P 1'
#
loop_
_entity.id
_entity.type
_entity.pdbx_description
1 polymer ?
#
loop_
_entity_poly.entity_id
_entity_poly.type
_entity_poly.pdbx_seq_one_letter_code
_entity_poly.pdbx_strand_id
1 'polypeptide(L)' 'CRANHYGPDCAETCECHNSSQCDRRSGRCSCLHGWIGLSCREGGPPSLNYGNSSRGDTQHENSL' A
#
# COMPACT_ATOMS: atom_id res chain seq x y z
N CYS A 1 7.84 -6.99 15.20
CA CYS A 1 7.40 -8.11 14.33
C CYS A 1 7.94 -7.95 12.91
N ARG A 2 8.16 -9.10 12.23
CA ARG A 2 8.47 -9.14 10.79
C ARG A 2 7.26 -8.59 9.99
N ALA A 3 7.44 -8.33 8.70
CA ALA A 3 6.34 -7.95 7.84
C ALA A 3 5.20 -8.97 7.96
N ASN A 4 3.96 -8.48 8.01
CA ASN A 4 2.72 -9.26 8.18
C ASN A 4 2.50 -9.95 9.52
N HIS A 5 3.23 -9.62 10.59
CA HIS A 5 2.90 -10.14 11.94
C HIS A 5 2.69 -9.00 12.95
N TYR A 6 1.85 -9.22 13.97
CA TYR A 6 1.54 -8.28 15.03
C TYR A 6 1.24 -8.95 16.37
N GLY A 7 1.01 -8.13 17.40
CA GLY A 7 0.58 -8.60 18.73
C GLY A 7 1.73 -9.10 19.62
N PRO A 8 1.41 -9.67 20.79
CA PRO A 8 2.38 -10.26 21.70
C PRO A 8 3.17 -11.35 20.99
N ASP A 9 4.50 -11.31 21.12
CA ASP A 9 5.44 -12.25 20.50
C ASP A 9 5.31 -12.40 18.96
N CYS A 10 4.59 -11.50 18.30
CA CYS A 10 4.31 -11.56 16.87
C CYS A 10 3.57 -12.85 16.45
N ALA A 11 2.73 -13.38 17.34
CA ALA A 11 1.98 -14.60 17.11
C ALA A 11 0.82 -14.40 16.10
N GLU A 12 0.32 -13.18 15.95
CA GLU A 12 -0.79 -12.87 15.06
C GLU A 12 -0.30 -12.46 13.67
N THR A 13 -1.08 -12.80 12.65
CA THR A 13 -0.76 -12.48 11.24
C THR A 13 -1.67 -11.38 10.71
N CYS A 14 -1.09 -10.37 10.09
CA CYS A 14 -1.82 -9.29 9.46
C CYS A 14 -2.48 -9.76 8.16
N GLU A 15 -3.77 -9.51 8.03
CA GLU A 15 -4.56 -9.81 6.81
C GLU A 15 -4.83 -8.55 5.98
N CYS A 16 -3.82 -7.69 5.85
CA CYS A 16 -3.92 -6.43 5.13
C CYS A 16 -3.67 -6.64 3.61
N HIS A 17 -4.56 -6.14 2.75
CA HIS A 17 -4.48 -6.31 1.28
C HIS A 17 -4.02 -5.03 0.55
N ASN A 18 -3.80 -5.14 -0.76
CA ASN A 18 -3.52 -4.00 -1.64
C ASN A 18 -2.29 -3.17 -1.23
N SER A 19 -1.21 -3.83 -0.81
CA SER A 19 0.03 -3.21 -0.34
C SER A 19 -0.15 -2.25 0.84
N SER A 20 -1.22 -2.43 1.62
CA SER A 20 -1.47 -1.65 2.83
C SER A 20 -0.46 -1.97 3.94
N GLN A 21 -0.28 -1.00 4.84
CA GLN A 21 0.64 -1.14 5.95
C GLN A 21 -0.07 -1.73 7.17
N CYS A 22 0.52 -2.74 7.79
CA CYS A 22 0.02 -3.30 9.04
C CYS A 22 0.75 -2.70 10.25
N ASP A 23 -0.01 -2.22 11.22
CA ASP A 23 0.54 -1.81 12.51
C ASP A 23 0.99 -3.04 13.32
N ARG A 24 2.29 -3.08 13.66
CA ARG A 24 2.89 -4.24 14.34
C ARG A 24 2.44 -4.42 15.79
N ARG A 25 1.78 -3.45 16.41
CA ARG A 25 1.30 -3.53 17.80
C ARG A 25 -0.16 -3.99 17.87
N SER A 26 -1.00 -3.41 17.01
CA SER A 26 -2.45 -3.59 17.04
C SER A 26 -3.00 -4.49 15.92
N GLY A 27 -2.22 -4.72 14.86
CA GLY A 27 -2.68 -5.44 13.67
C GLY A 27 -3.53 -4.63 12.72
N ARG A 28 -3.73 -3.34 13.00
CA ARG A 28 -4.63 -2.50 12.20
C ARG A 28 -4.02 -2.16 10.84
N CYS A 29 -4.82 -2.28 9.79
CA CYS A 29 -4.39 -1.95 8.43
C CYS A 29 -4.59 -0.46 8.14
N SER A 30 -3.54 0.17 7.60
CA SER A 30 -3.58 1.50 7.02
C SER A 30 -3.70 1.38 5.49
N CYS A 31 -4.92 1.56 5.00
CA CYS A 31 -5.24 1.40 3.59
C CYS A 31 -4.64 2.51 2.73
N LEU A 32 -4.20 2.14 1.54
CA LEU A 32 -3.61 3.04 0.55
C LEU A 32 -4.60 3.31 -0.58
N HIS A 33 -4.38 4.38 -1.35
CA HIS A 33 -4.98 4.59 -2.68
C HIS A 33 -6.52 4.48 -2.73
N GLY A 34 -7.23 4.89 -1.67
CA GLY A 34 -8.70 4.84 -1.63
C GLY A 34 -9.30 3.47 -1.30
N TRP A 35 -8.49 2.48 -0.91
CA TRP A 35 -8.98 1.26 -0.29
C TRP A 35 -9.51 1.54 1.13
N ILE A 36 -10.54 0.80 1.54
CA ILE A 36 -11.23 0.92 2.82
C ILE A 36 -11.56 -0.47 3.40
N GLY A 37 -12.16 -0.47 4.59
CA GLY A 37 -12.47 -1.67 5.35
C GLY A 37 -11.31 -2.12 6.25
N LEU A 38 -11.56 -3.08 7.14
CA LEU A 38 -10.59 -3.54 8.14
C LEU A 38 -9.33 -4.16 7.53
N SER A 39 -9.49 -4.85 6.38
CA SER A 39 -8.42 -5.53 5.64
C SER A 39 -8.00 -4.79 4.36
N CYS A 40 -8.53 -3.59 4.12
CA CYS A 40 -8.28 -2.80 2.91
C CYS A 40 -8.68 -3.51 1.61
N ARG A 41 -9.71 -4.37 1.65
CA ARG A 41 -10.21 -5.12 0.49
C ARG A 41 -11.37 -4.42 -0.23
N GLU A 42 -11.99 -3.42 0.39
CA GLU A 42 -13.15 -2.72 -0.16
C GLU A 42 -12.78 -1.37 -0.77
N GLY A 43 -13.61 -0.88 -1.70
CA GLY A 43 -13.35 0.36 -2.42
C GLY A 43 -12.22 0.20 -3.45
N GLY A 44 -11.35 1.20 -3.52
CA GLY A 44 -10.19 1.21 -4.41
C GLY A 44 -10.02 2.54 -5.14
N PRO A 45 -8.85 2.76 -5.77
CA PRO A 45 -8.63 3.96 -6.53
C PRO A 45 -9.63 4.00 -7.69
N PRO A 46 -10.24 5.17 -7.98
CA PRO A 46 -11.02 5.32 -9.21
C PRO A 46 -10.13 4.89 -10.39
N SER A 47 -10.71 4.20 -11.36
CA SER A 47 -10.04 3.64 -12.54
C SER A 47 -9.53 4.73 -13.50
N LEU A 48 -8.65 5.59 -13.02
CA LEU A 48 -7.88 6.53 -13.83
C LEU A 48 -6.56 5.86 -14.15
N ASN A 49 -6.57 5.10 -15.25
CA ASN A 49 -5.43 4.60 -16.02
C ASN A 49 -4.07 4.63 -15.27
N TYR A 50 -3.91 3.71 -14.31
CA TYR A 50 -2.69 3.52 -13.51
C TYR A 50 -1.63 2.78 -14.35
N GLY A 51 -1.33 3.31 -15.54
CA GLY A 51 -0.52 2.65 -16.57
C GLY A 51 0.63 3.49 -17.13
N ASN A 52 0.77 4.75 -16.73
CA ASN A 52 1.87 5.62 -17.18
C ASN A 52 2.58 6.27 -15.99
N SER A 53 3.16 5.45 -15.12
CA SER A 53 4.18 5.92 -14.16
C SER A 53 5.47 5.16 -14.41
N SER A 54 6.03 5.39 -15.59
CA SER A 54 7.45 5.20 -15.85
C SER A 54 8.21 6.19 -14.97
N ARG A 55 8.69 5.68 -13.84
CA ARG A 55 9.73 6.33 -13.03
C ARG A 55 11.03 6.38 -13.87
N GLY A 56 11.62 7.57 -14.02
CA GLY A 56 12.98 7.83 -14.54
C GLY A 56 13.01 8.06 -16.06
N ASP A 57 13.77 9.00 -16.65
CA ASP A 57 14.83 9.88 -16.18
C ASP A 57 15.01 11.04 -17.20
N THR A 58 15.62 12.14 -16.74
CA THR A 58 16.11 13.33 -17.45
C THR A 58 16.15 13.32 -18.99
N GLN A 59 15.47 14.28 -19.63
CA GLN A 59 15.99 15.04 -20.79
C GLN A 59 15.15 16.28 -21.04
N HIS A 60 15.62 17.39 -20.50
CA HIS A 60 15.33 18.72 -21.01
C HIS A 60 16.04 18.82 -22.37
N GLU A 61 15.40 18.38 -23.46
CA GLU A 61 15.88 18.67 -24.81
C GLU A 61 15.51 20.13 -25.16
N ASN A 62 16.31 21.05 -24.62
CA ASN A 62 16.52 22.34 -25.26
C ASN A 62 17.49 22.11 -26.42
N SER A 63 16.96 22.02 -27.65
CA SER A 63 17.72 22.16 -28.89
C SER A 63 16.78 22.53 -30.04
N LEU A 64 16.52 23.84 -30.18
CA LEU A 64 16.63 24.68 -31.38
C LEU A 64 15.88 26.01 -31.19
#